data_AF-A0A7R9K865-F1
#
_entry.id   AF-A0A7R9K865-F1
#
_cell.length_a   1.000
_cell.length_b   1.000
_cell.length_c   1.000
_cell.angle_alpha   90.00
_cell.angle_beta   90.00
_cell.angle_gamma   90.00
#
_symmetry.space_group_name_H-M   'P 1'
#
loop_
_entity.id
_entity.type
_entity.pdbx_description
1 polymer ?
#
loop_
_entity_poly.entity_id
_entity_poly.type
_entity_poly.pdbx_seq_one_letter_code
_entity_poly.pdbx_strand_id
1 'polypeptide(L)'
;MRKKIVYCTERASSSQLIKETKNNFVEKTSSIYTKILECQLHYAQAQLDKLKKTNVFNATFHIWHSGHFGTINNFRLGRLPSAPVDWSEINAAWGQTALLLTALARKMNLTFQRFRLVPYGNHSYIERYLFMALEVFVSFGTPSLMLHMVAFLDCLQQFKEEVEKGDSGFCLPYKMERGKIEDSATGNSYSIKIQFNSEEQWTKALKFLLTNLKWGLAWVSSQFTKDNTDSLNR
;
A
#
# COMPACT_ATOMS: atom_id res chain seq x y z
N MET A 1 6.21 -37.02 -80.66
CA MET A 1 5.26 -36.27 -79.81
C MET A 1 5.36 -36.58 -78.32
N ARG A 2 5.59 -37.84 -77.86
CA ARG A 2 5.59 -38.20 -76.43
C ARG A 2 6.62 -37.46 -75.53
N LYS A 3 7.84 -37.17 -75.99
CA LYS A 3 8.88 -36.49 -75.17
C LYS A 3 8.55 -35.04 -74.80
N LYS A 4 7.80 -34.30 -75.64
CA LYS A 4 7.39 -32.91 -75.35
C LYS A 4 6.29 -32.84 -74.27
N ILE A 5 5.44 -33.86 -74.19
CA ILE A 5 4.34 -33.94 -73.21
C ILE A 5 4.92 -34.20 -71.82
N VAL A 6 5.86 -35.15 -71.68
CA VAL A 6 6.53 -35.49 -70.41
C VAL A 6 7.24 -34.27 -69.81
N TYR A 7 8.01 -33.53 -70.61
CA TYR A 7 8.69 -32.29 -70.19
C TYR A 7 7.72 -31.19 -69.72
N CYS A 8 6.53 -31.10 -70.33
CA CYS A 8 5.51 -30.12 -69.94
C CYS A 8 4.85 -30.49 -68.61
N THR A 9 4.57 -31.78 -68.39
CA THR A 9 4.04 -32.31 -67.13
C THR A 9 5.05 -32.22 -65.97
N GLU A 10 6.35 -32.46 -66.20
CA GLU A 10 7.39 -32.31 -65.17
C GLU A 10 7.60 -30.84 -64.76
N ARG A 11 7.51 -29.90 -65.72
CA ARG A 11 7.53 -28.46 -65.42
C ARG A 11 6.29 -28.00 -64.66
N ALA A 12 5.10 -28.51 -65.03
CA ALA A 12 3.86 -28.22 -64.32
C ALA A 12 3.91 -28.73 -62.86
N SER A 13 4.40 -29.96 -62.66
CA SER A 13 4.60 -30.57 -61.33
C SER A 13 5.62 -29.80 -60.48
N SER A 14 6.77 -29.42 -61.05
CA SER A 14 7.78 -28.61 -60.36
C SER A 14 7.24 -27.22 -59.97
N SER A 15 6.42 -26.61 -60.82
CA SER A 15 5.82 -25.30 -60.53
C SER A 15 4.75 -25.35 -59.43
N GLN A 16 4.02 -26.46 -59.31
CA GLN A 16 3.10 -26.72 -58.19
C GLN A 16 3.86 -26.91 -56.88
N LEU A 17 4.93 -27.70 -56.89
CA LEU A 17 5.81 -27.90 -55.72
C LEU A 17 6.43 -26.59 -55.21
N ILE A 18 6.85 -25.70 -56.11
CA ILE A 18 7.38 -24.38 -55.75
C ILE A 18 6.29 -23.48 -55.13
N LYS A 19 5.04 -23.58 -55.60
CA LYS A 19 3.91 -22.84 -55.01
C LYS A 19 3.57 -23.37 -53.61
N GLU A 20 3.52 -24.69 -53.43
CA GLU A 20 3.24 -25.31 -52.13
C GLU A 20 4.33 -25.01 -51.10
N THR A 21 5.60 -25.05 -51.49
CA THR A 21 6.72 -24.70 -50.60
C THR A 21 6.71 -23.22 -50.21
N LYS A 22 6.39 -22.31 -51.14
CA LYS A 22 6.20 -20.89 -50.83
C LYS A 22 5.02 -20.66 -49.87
N ASN A 23 3.88 -21.32 -50.10
CA ASN A 23 2.71 -21.20 -49.22
C ASN A 23 3.02 -21.74 -47.82
N ASN A 24 3.64 -22.93 -47.70
CA ASN A 24 4.07 -23.48 -46.42
C ASN A 24 5.07 -22.57 -45.69
N PHE A 25 5.98 -21.93 -46.41
CA PHE A 25 6.91 -20.97 -45.82
C PHE A 25 6.18 -19.74 -45.27
N VAL A 26 5.26 -19.17 -46.05
CA VAL A 26 4.44 -18.02 -45.64
C VAL A 26 3.59 -18.37 -44.42
N GLU A 27 2.90 -19.50 -44.42
CA GLU A 27 2.11 -19.97 -43.27
C GLU A 27 2.97 -20.18 -42.02
N LYS A 28 4.16 -20.78 -42.18
CA LYS A 28 5.08 -21.03 -41.06
C LYS A 28 5.65 -19.73 -40.49
N THR A 29 6.00 -18.76 -41.35
CA THR A 29 6.42 -17.43 -40.89
C THR A 29 5.28 -16.70 -40.19
N SER A 30 4.07 -16.71 -40.75
CA SER A 30 2.87 -16.13 -40.13
C SER A 30 2.60 -16.74 -38.75
N SER A 31 2.66 -18.07 -38.63
CA SER A 31 2.50 -18.78 -37.35
C SER A 31 3.55 -18.38 -36.30
N ILE A 32 4.81 -18.19 -36.71
CA ILE A 32 5.88 -17.73 -35.82
C ILE A 32 5.62 -16.29 -35.36
N TYR A 33 5.24 -15.39 -36.27
CA TYR A 33 4.90 -14.01 -35.93
C TYR A 33 3.70 -13.93 -34.97
N THR A 34 2.66 -14.74 -35.19
CA THR A 34 1.50 -14.82 -34.29
C THR A 34 1.92 -15.27 -32.89
N LYS A 35 2.72 -16.33 -32.77
CA LYS A 35 3.23 -16.81 -31.47
C LYS A 35 4.08 -15.77 -30.75
N ILE A 36 4.94 -15.06 -31.47
CA ILE A 36 5.76 -13.98 -30.88
C ILE A 36 4.85 -12.87 -30.36
N LEU A 37 3.85 -12.47 -31.14
CA LEU A 37 2.91 -11.43 -30.76
C LEU A 37 2.06 -11.83 -29.54
N GLU A 38 1.59 -13.08 -29.50
CA GLU A 38 0.88 -13.66 -28.35
C GLU A 38 1.76 -13.67 -27.09
N CYS A 39 3.03 -14.07 -27.21
CA CYS A 39 3.97 -14.02 -26.10
C CYS A 39 4.21 -12.60 -25.61
N GLN A 40 4.34 -11.61 -26.50
CA GLN A 40 4.49 -10.21 -26.14
C GLN A 40 3.24 -9.65 -25.45
N LEU A 41 2.05 -9.99 -25.97
CA LEU A 41 0.77 -9.64 -25.33
C LEU A 41 0.68 -10.25 -23.94
N HIS A 42 0.98 -11.53 -23.80
CA HIS A 42 0.96 -12.22 -22.50
C HIS A 42 1.95 -11.61 -21.51
N TYR A 43 3.17 -11.27 -21.96
CA TYR A 43 4.16 -10.59 -21.15
C TYR A 43 3.69 -9.21 -20.71
N ALA A 44 3.18 -8.39 -21.63
CA ALA A 44 2.65 -7.06 -21.35
C ALA A 44 1.48 -7.14 -20.35
N GLN A 45 0.58 -8.09 -20.55
CA GLN A 45 -0.54 -8.34 -19.65
C GLN A 45 -0.07 -8.74 -18.25
N ALA A 46 0.93 -9.63 -18.14
CA ALA A 46 1.50 -10.02 -16.85
C ALA A 46 2.20 -8.85 -16.13
N GLN A 47 2.91 -7.98 -16.86
CA GLN A 47 3.50 -6.76 -16.29
C GLN A 47 2.42 -5.79 -15.81
N LEU A 48 1.36 -5.60 -16.61
CA LEU A 48 0.23 -4.75 -16.28
C LEU A 48 -0.52 -5.27 -15.05
N ASP A 49 -0.73 -6.58 -14.94
CA ASP A 49 -1.35 -7.21 -13.77
C ASP A 49 -0.47 -7.07 -12.52
N LYS A 50 0.86 -7.16 -12.67
CA LYS A 50 1.81 -6.93 -11.58
C LYS A 50 1.79 -5.47 -11.11
N LEU A 51 1.74 -4.53 -12.04
CA LEU A 51 1.66 -3.09 -11.74
C LEU A 51 0.32 -2.73 -11.10
N LYS A 52 -0.80 -3.27 -11.59
CA LYS A 52 -2.14 -3.12 -10.97
C LYS A 52 -2.18 -3.65 -9.54
N LYS A 53 -1.49 -4.76 -9.26
CA LYS A 53 -1.37 -5.35 -7.92
C LYS A 53 -0.43 -4.57 -7.00
N THR A 54 0.49 -3.79 -7.55
CA THR A 54 1.46 -3.00 -6.77
C THR A 54 0.80 -1.67 -6.38
N ASN A 55 0.03 -1.69 -5.30
CA ASN A 55 -0.52 -0.45 -4.78
C ASN A 55 0.63 0.50 -4.36
N VAL A 56 0.63 1.72 -4.88
CA VAL A 56 1.67 2.74 -4.61
C VAL A 56 1.87 2.96 -3.10
N PHE A 57 0.82 2.86 -2.28
CA PHE A 57 0.92 2.93 -0.83
C PHE A 57 1.65 1.73 -0.23
N ASN A 58 1.36 0.50 -0.66
CA ASN A 58 2.07 -0.70 -0.20
C ASN A 58 3.55 -0.71 -0.62
N ALA A 59 3.86 -0.12 -1.78
CA ALA A 59 5.24 0.03 -2.23
C ALA A 59 6.01 1.11 -1.44
N THR A 60 5.31 2.16 -0.98
CA THR A 60 5.92 3.31 -0.29
C THR A 60 5.98 3.13 1.23
N PHE A 61 5.00 2.45 1.82
CA PHE A 61 4.85 2.29 3.27
C PHE A 61 4.77 0.79 3.63
N HIS A 62 5.92 0.18 3.83
CA HIS A 62 6.00 -1.22 4.21
C HIS A 62 5.78 -1.38 5.72
N ILE A 63 4.55 -1.71 6.12
CA ILE A 63 4.21 -2.01 7.52
C ILE A 63 4.37 -3.51 7.80
N TRP A 64 5.25 -3.84 8.74
CA TRP A 64 5.55 -5.20 9.16
C TRP A 64 5.77 -5.29 10.68
N HIS A 65 6.42 -6.36 11.13
CA HIS A 65 6.81 -6.53 12.52
C HIS A 65 8.22 -7.13 12.63
N SER A 66 8.93 -6.79 13.71
CA SER A 66 10.18 -7.41 14.11
C SER A 66 10.06 -7.83 15.58
N GLY A 67 9.81 -9.11 15.82
CA GLY A 67 9.45 -9.62 17.15
C GLY A 67 8.25 -8.90 17.76
N HIS A 68 8.47 -8.26 18.91
CA HIS A 68 7.45 -7.48 19.63
C HIS A 68 7.18 -6.10 19.02
N PHE A 69 8.05 -5.58 18.16
CA PHE A 69 7.90 -4.27 17.55
C PHE A 69 7.02 -4.33 16.30
N GLY A 70 6.17 -3.32 16.10
CA GLY A 70 5.68 -2.98 14.77
C GLY A 70 6.74 -2.16 14.03
N THR A 71 6.86 -2.35 12.72
CA THR A 71 7.83 -1.62 11.89
C THR A 71 7.14 -0.95 10.72
N ILE A 72 7.67 0.22 10.32
CA ILE A 72 7.29 0.90 9.08
C ILE A 72 8.56 1.33 8.33
N ASN A 73 8.70 0.88 7.08
CA ASN A 73 9.91 1.11 6.28
C ASN A 73 11.19 0.73 7.04
N ASN A 74 11.14 -0.41 7.74
CA ASN A 74 12.18 -1.00 8.59
C ASN A 74 12.51 -0.25 9.89
N PHE A 75 11.89 0.89 10.19
CA PHE A 75 12.05 1.56 11.48
C PHE A 75 11.13 0.93 12.53
N ARG A 76 11.68 0.60 13.70
CA ARG A 76 10.92 0.06 14.84
C ARG A 76 10.19 1.17 15.58
N LEU A 77 8.89 0.97 15.77
CA LEU A 77 8.05 1.90 16.52
C LEU A 77 7.78 1.32 17.92
N GLY A 78 8.64 1.68 18.87
CA GLY A 78 8.56 1.25 20.27
C GLY A 78 9.95 1.08 20.87
N ARG A 79 9.99 0.67 22.14
CA ARG A 79 11.21 0.42 22.91
C ARG A 79 10.97 -0.72 23.89
N LEU A 80 12.01 -1.52 24.17
CA LEU A 80 11.96 -2.56 25.19
C LEU A 80 13.23 -2.50 26.05
N PRO A 81 13.18 -2.90 27.33
CA PRO A 81 14.37 -2.93 28.18
C PRO A 81 15.43 -3.90 27.67
N SER A 82 15.00 -5.03 27.09
CA SER A 82 15.88 -6.06 26.51
C SER A 82 16.41 -5.72 25.12
N ALA A 83 15.79 -4.76 24.43
CA ALA A 83 16.13 -4.36 23.08
C ALA A 83 15.89 -2.84 22.93
N PRO A 84 16.83 -2.00 23.41
CA PRO A 84 16.68 -0.55 23.34
C PRO A 84 16.66 -0.10 21.87
N VAL A 85 15.80 0.87 21.60
CA VAL A 85 15.65 1.51 20.29
C VAL A 85 15.92 3.00 20.48
N ASP A 86 16.75 3.56 19.61
CA ASP A 86 17.09 4.98 19.66
C ASP A 86 15.90 5.85 19.30
N TRP A 87 15.79 7.00 19.99
CA TRP A 87 14.72 7.96 19.73
C TRP A 87 14.74 8.48 18.30
N SER A 88 15.91 8.59 17.65
CA SER A 88 16.01 8.95 16.24
C SER A 88 15.26 7.97 15.32
N GLU A 89 15.37 6.67 15.57
CA GLU A 89 14.67 5.60 14.85
C GLU A 89 13.15 5.67 15.11
N ILE A 90 12.77 5.81 16.38
CA ILE A 90 11.35 5.96 16.80
C ILE A 90 10.73 7.18 16.12
N ASN A 91 11.45 8.29 16.08
CA ASN A 91 10.99 9.54 15.46
C ASN A 91 10.88 9.40 13.94
N ALA A 92 11.80 8.68 13.30
CA ALA A 92 11.70 8.34 11.88
C ALA A 92 10.46 7.48 11.60
N ALA A 93 10.17 6.49 12.44
CA ALA A 93 8.97 5.66 12.35
C ALA A 93 7.68 6.49 12.50
N TRP A 94 7.63 7.40 13.49
CA TRP A 94 6.53 8.36 13.62
C TRP A 94 6.39 9.28 12.42
N GLY A 95 7.50 9.71 11.83
CA GLY A 95 7.51 10.51 10.61
C GLY A 95 6.86 9.80 9.42
N GLN A 96 7.23 8.54 9.20
CA GLN A 96 6.61 7.68 8.17
C GLN A 96 5.13 7.46 8.45
N THR A 97 4.76 7.27 9.72
CA THR A 97 3.38 7.07 10.17
C THR A 97 2.51 8.31 9.94
N ALA A 98 3.04 9.50 10.23
CA ALA A 98 2.38 10.78 9.94
C ALA A 98 2.20 11.00 8.43
N LEU A 99 3.23 10.71 7.63
CA LEU A 99 3.15 10.82 6.18
C LEU A 99 2.10 9.87 5.60
N LEU A 100 2.07 8.62 6.05
CA LEU A 100 1.10 7.63 5.62
C LEU A 100 -0.33 8.09 5.91
N LEU A 101 -0.65 8.44 7.17
CA LEU A 101 -2.01 8.83 7.54
C LEU A 101 -2.45 10.10 6.80
N THR A 102 -1.55 11.06 6.60
CA THR A 102 -1.80 12.25 5.78
C THR A 102 -2.11 11.89 4.33
N ALA A 103 -1.34 10.95 3.75
CA ALA A 103 -1.53 10.52 2.37
C ALA A 103 -2.86 9.76 2.18
N LEU A 104 -3.23 8.89 3.13
CA LEU A 104 -4.51 8.19 3.14
C LEU A 104 -5.69 9.17 3.27
N ALA A 105 -5.61 10.12 4.22
CA ALA A 105 -6.66 11.13 4.41
C ALA A 105 -6.84 12.01 3.18
N ARG A 106 -5.75 12.50 2.58
CA ARG A 106 -5.78 13.25 1.32
C ARG A 106 -6.42 12.45 0.20
N LYS A 107 -6.12 11.16 0.12
CA LYS A 107 -6.66 10.27 -0.91
C LYS A 107 -8.17 10.05 -0.75
N MET A 108 -8.69 10.09 0.47
CA MET A 108 -10.12 10.01 0.78
C MET A 108 -10.83 11.38 0.82
N ASN A 109 -10.12 12.48 0.54
CA ASN A 109 -10.61 13.84 0.76
C ASN A 109 -11.10 14.10 2.20
N LEU A 110 -10.50 13.41 3.18
CA LEU A 110 -10.77 13.60 4.61
C LEU A 110 -9.95 14.77 5.14
N THR A 111 -10.63 15.68 5.85
CA THR A 111 -10.00 16.75 6.63
C THR A 111 -10.16 16.47 8.12
N PHE A 112 -9.05 16.36 8.84
CA PHE A 112 -9.09 16.14 10.27
C PHE A 112 -9.58 17.38 11.02
N GLN A 113 -10.43 17.15 12.00
CA GLN A 113 -10.91 18.15 12.94
C GLN A 113 -9.90 18.34 14.06
N ARG A 114 -9.80 19.58 14.58
CA ARG A 114 -8.96 20.01 15.72
C ARG A 114 -7.45 19.93 15.48
N PHE A 115 -6.99 19.06 14.60
CA PHE A 115 -5.58 18.78 14.37
C PHE A 115 -5.24 18.74 12.89
N ARG A 116 -4.00 19.11 12.56
CA ARG A 116 -3.41 18.90 11.24
C ARG A 116 -2.08 18.18 11.40
N LEU A 117 -1.95 17.04 10.74
CA LEU A 117 -0.70 16.31 10.65
C LEU A 117 0.22 17.01 9.64
N VAL A 118 1.45 17.30 10.03
CA VAL A 118 2.47 17.89 9.17
C VAL A 118 3.67 16.94 9.08
N PRO A 119 3.76 16.13 8.01
CA PRO A 119 4.90 15.26 7.77
C PRO A 119 6.16 16.10 7.52
N TYR A 120 7.20 15.91 8.34
CA TYR A 120 8.46 16.63 8.25
C TYR A 120 9.64 15.70 8.60
N GLY A 121 9.69 14.54 7.94
CA GLY A 121 10.69 13.51 8.20
C GLY A 121 10.64 13.03 9.66
N ASN A 122 11.82 12.87 10.27
CA ASN A 122 11.97 12.51 11.69
C ASN A 122 11.63 13.65 12.67
N HIS A 123 11.15 14.80 12.19
CA HIS A 123 10.70 15.93 12.98
C HIS A 123 9.24 16.29 12.67
N SER A 124 8.46 15.33 12.17
CA SER A 124 7.02 15.49 11.93
C SER A 124 6.31 16.02 13.17
N TYR A 125 5.29 16.85 12.97
CA TYR A 125 4.58 17.50 14.07
C TYR A 125 3.08 17.60 13.79
N ILE A 126 2.33 18.02 14.81
CA ILE A 126 0.88 18.20 14.75
C ILE A 126 0.56 19.62 15.16
N GLU A 127 -0.19 20.30 14.31
CA GLU A 127 -0.74 21.62 14.60
C GLU A 127 -2.13 21.43 15.22
N ARG A 128 -2.42 22.15 16.31
CA ARG A 128 -3.76 22.21 16.90
C ARG A 128 -4.44 23.50 16.48
N TYR A 129 -5.66 23.41 15.96
CA TYR A 129 -6.50 24.57 15.72
C TYR A 129 -7.14 25.01 17.04
N LEU A 130 -6.70 26.15 17.59
CA LEU A 130 -7.39 26.84 18.67
C LEU A 130 -8.11 28.06 18.10
N PHE A 131 -9.24 28.44 18.71
CA PHE A 131 -10.13 29.53 18.25
C PHE A 131 -9.43 30.88 17.98
N MET A 132 -8.21 31.10 18.49
CA MET A 132 -7.44 32.35 18.32
C MET A 132 -5.94 32.17 18.01
N ALA A 133 -5.40 30.95 17.91
CA ALA A 133 -3.97 30.73 17.61
C ALA A 133 -3.67 29.31 17.11
N LEU A 134 -2.63 29.17 16.29
CA LEU A 134 -2.06 27.88 15.87
C LEU A 134 -0.97 27.49 16.88
N GLU A 135 -1.20 26.45 17.69
CA GLU A 135 -0.13 25.87 18.51
C GLU A 135 0.60 24.80 17.69
N VAL A 136 1.88 25.06 17.41
CA VAL A 136 2.79 24.10 16.78
C VAL A 136 3.51 23.33 17.88
N PHE A 137 3.19 22.05 18.04
CA PHE A 137 3.94 21.23 19.00
C PHE A 137 5.27 20.80 18.38
N VAL A 138 6.39 21.34 18.87
CA VAL A 138 7.73 21.03 18.35
C VAL A 138 8.35 19.83 19.07
N SER A 139 8.97 18.97 18.24
CA SER A 139 9.89 17.87 18.51
C SER A 139 9.54 16.78 19.52
N PHE A 140 9.74 15.55 19.05
CA PHE A 140 9.72 14.34 19.84
C PHE A 140 10.89 14.32 20.86
N GLY A 141 10.59 14.25 22.17
CA GLY A 141 11.58 14.15 23.25
C GLY A 141 11.28 14.99 24.51
N THR A 142 10.20 15.79 24.50
CA THR A 142 9.76 16.62 25.64
C THR A 142 8.31 16.26 26.04
N PRO A 143 7.72 16.82 27.11
CA PRO A 143 6.33 16.55 27.51
C PRO A 143 5.29 16.73 26.39
N SER A 144 5.64 17.49 25.34
CA SER A 144 4.84 17.65 24.12
C SER A 144 4.58 16.32 23.38
N LEU A 145 5.52 15.36 23.43
CA LEU A 145 5.47 14.08 22.73
C LEU A 145 4.24 13.25 23.11
N MET A 146 3.79 13.34 24.36
CA MET A 146 2.57 12.65 24.82
C MET A 146 1.33 13.20 24.14
N LEU A 147 1.27 14.52 23.95
CA LEU A 147 0.14 15.17 23.33
C LEU A 147 0.10 14.89 21.83
N HIS A 148 1.26 14.82 21.16
CA HIS A 148 1.36 14.42 19.75
C HIS A 148 0.78 13.03 19.53
N MET A 149 1.15 12.05 20.35
CA MET A 149 0.66 10.67 20.18
C MET A 149 -0.85 10.57 20.36
N VAL A 150 -1.41 11.29 21.34
CA VAL A 150 -2.86 11.32 21.55
C VAL A 150 -3.57 12.05 20.41
N ALA A 151 -3.05 13.18 19.95
CA ALA A 151 -3.61 13.91 18.82
C ALA A 151 -3.53 13.11 17.52
N PHE A 152 -2.44 12.34 17.32
CA PHE A 152 -2.31 11.42 16.21
C PHE A 152 -3.39 10.32 16.29
N LEU A 153 -3.57 9.72 17.47
CA LEU A 153 -4.59 8.69 17.66
C LEU A 153 -6.01 9.23 17.40
N ASP A 154 -6.25 10.50 17.75
CA ASP A 154 -7.51 11.19 17.43
C ASP A 154 -7.71 11.32 15.91
N CYS A 155 -6.69 11.72 15.16
CA CYS A 155 -6.75 11.75 13.69
C CYS A 155 -7.00 10.35 13.12
N LEU A 156 -6.34 9.32 13.66
CA LEU A 156 -6.54 7.94 13.22
C LEU A 156 -7.95 7.42 13.55
N GLN A 157 -8.54 7.87 14.66
CA GLN A 157 -9.93 7.56 15.02
C GLN A 157 -10.92 8.23 14.06
N GLN A 158 -10.69 9.49 13.66
CA GLN A 158 -11.50 10.14 12.63
C GLN A 158 -11.37 9.42 11.28
N PHE A 159 -10.15 9.02 10.90
CA PHE A 159 -9.94 8.19 9.71
C PHE A 159 -10.68 6.85 9.79
N LYS A 160 -10.64 6.17 10.94
CA LYS A 160 -11.41 4.96 11.21
C LYS A 160 -12.90 5.18 10.94
N GLU A 161 -13.46 6.23 11.52
CA GLU A 161 -14.88 6.55 11.35
C GLU A 161 -15.24 6.75 9.87
N GLU A 162 -14.39 7.43 9.09
CA GLU A 162 -14.63 7.57 7.65
C GLU A 162 -14.51 6.26 6.85
N VAL A 163 -13.56 5.38 7.15
CA VAL A 163 -13.43 4.10 6.42
C VAL A 163 -14.51 3.09 6.80
N GLU A 164 -15.05 3.20 8.02
CA GLU A 164 -16.14 2.37 8.53
C GLU A 164 -17.52 2.97 8.23
N LYS A 165 -17.59 4.16 7.62
CA LYS A 165 -18.87 4.73 7.17
C LYS A 165 -19.50 3.88 6.07
N GLY A 166 -20.81 3.69 6.18
CA GLY A 166 -21.61 2.92 5.23
C GLY A 166 -21.63 1.42 5.55
N ASP A 167 -22.25 0.64 4.68
CA ASP A 167 -22.59 -0.77 4.92
C ASP A 167 -21.52 -1.74 4.36
N SER A 168 -20.24 -1.36 4.47
CA SER A 168 -19.14 -2.13 3.87
C SER A 168 -18.75 -3.38 4.68
N GLY A 169 -19.26 -3.51 5.92
CA GLY A 169 -18.88 -4.56 6.86
C GLY A 169 -17.40 -4.52 7.30
N PHE A 170 -16.65 -3.51 6.86
CA PHE A 170 -15.23 -3.34 7.18
C PHE A 170 -15.07 -2.62 8.53
N CYS A 171 -14.25 -3.19 9.40
CA CYS A 171 -13.85 -2.57 10.66
C CYS A 171 -12.34 -2.72 10.87
N LEU A 172 -11.71 -1.71 11.47
CA LEU A 172 -10.34 -1.81 11.96
C LEU A 172 -10.29 -2.75 13.17
N PRO A 173 -9.24 -3.60 13.28
CA PRO A 173 -9.20 -4.67 14.26
C PRO A 173 -9.08 -4.18 15.72
N TYR A 174 -8.43 -3.03 15.94
CA TYR A 174 -8.24 -2.49 17.29
C TYR A 174 -9.04 -1.21 17.49
N LYS A 175 -9.83 -1.15 18.57
CA LYS A 175 -10.59 0.05 18.93
C LYS A 175 -9.66 1.10 19.52
N MET A 176 -9.93 2.37 19.26
CA MET A 176 -9.11 3.48 19.72
C MET A 176 -10.01 4.47 20.46
N GLU A 177 -9.68 4.75 21.72
CA GLU A 177 -10.44 5.70 22.52
C GLU A 177 -9.54 6.38 23.56
N ARG A 178 -9.67 7.71 23.71
CA ARG A 178 -9.06 8.52 24.78
C ARG A 178 -7.55 8.26 24.99
N GLY A 179 -6.79 8.07 23.92
CA GLY A 179 -5.35 7.81 24.01
C GLY A 179 -4.97 6.36 24.32
N LYS A 180 -5.91 5.43 24.23
CA LYS A 180 -5.68 3.99 24.41
C LYS A 180 -6.15 3.21 23.19
N ILE A 181 -5.56 2.04 23.00
CA ILE A 181 -5.89 1.09 21.94
C ILE A 181 -6.28 -0.22 22.61
N GLU A 182 -7.49 -0.68 22.30
CA GLU A 182 -8.10 -1.88 22.88
C GLU A 182 -8.05 -3.05 21.89
N ASP A 183 -7.62 -4.19 22.41
CA ASP A 183 -7.74 -5.48 21.76
C ASP A 183 -9.04 -6.16 22.17
N SER A 184 -10.05 -6.07 21.32
CA SER A 184 -11.37 -6.64 21.60
C SER A 184 -11.37 -8.16 21.75
N ALA A 185 -10.33 -8.87 21.28
CA ALA A 185 -10.22 -10.31 21.48
C ALA A 185 -9.83 -10.66 22.93
N THR A 186 -9.04 -9.81 23.59
CA THR A 186 -8.56 -10.05 24.96
C THR A 186 -9.20 -9.14 26.01
N GLY A 187 -9.92 -8.10 25.58
CA GLY A 187 -10.47 -7.04 26.45
C GLY A 187 -9.41 -6.12 27.03
N ASN A 188 -8.14 -6.27 26.65
CA ASN A 188 -7.04 -5.47 27.19
C ASN A 188 -6.94 -4.13 26.46
N SER A 189 -6.64 -3.07 27.22
CA SER A 189 -6.44 -1.72 26.72
C SER A 189 -5.04 -1.22 27.02
N TYR A 190 -4.33 -0.74 26.00
CA TYR A 190 -2.95 -0.29 26.08
C TYR A 190 -2.85 1.20 25.77
N SER A 191 -2.17 1.96 26.62
CA SER A 191 -1.98 3.41 26.44
C SER A 191 -0.92 3.70 25.38
N ILE A 192 -1.19 4.71 24.54
CA ILE A 192 -0.20 5.22 23.57
C ILE A 192 0.81 6.17 24.23
N LYS A 193 0.52 6.65 25.43
CA LYS A 193 1.43 7.51 26.21
C LYS A 193 2.51 6.64 26.85
N ILE A 194 3.76 7.10 26.80
CA ILE A 194 4.89 6.42 27.46
C ILE A 194 4.94 6.72 28.98
N GLN A 195 4.38 7.84 29.42
CA GLN A 195 4.39 8.24 30.82
C GLN A 195 3.46 7.35 31.66
N PHE A 196 3.92 6.94 32.84
CA PHE A 196 3.21 6.02 33.73
C PHE A 196 2.79 4.71 33.02
N ASN A 197 3.63 4.26 32.09
CA ASN A 197 3.40 3.07 31.26
C ASN A 197 4.67 2.22 31.24
N SER A 198 4.54 0.92 30.96
CA SER A 198 5.69 0.05 30.72
C SER A 198 6.13 0.17 29.25
N GLU A 199 7.42 0.02 28.98
CA GLU A 199 7.96 0.04 27.62
C GLU A 199 7.34 -1.07 26.75
N GLU A 200 7.05 -2.23 27.34
CA GLU A 200 6.38 -3.37 26.70
C GLU A 200 4.95 -3.05 26.30
N GLN A 201 4.15 -2.48 27.22
CA GLN A 201 2.77 -2.12 26.97
C GLN A 201 2.66 -0.99 25.95
N TRP A 202 3.55 0.00 26.04
CA TRP A 202 3.65 1.09 25.07
C TRP A 202 4.00 0.57 23.67
N THR A 203 5.03 -0.29 23.56
CA THR A 203 5.40 -0.93 22.29
C THR A 203 4.27 -1.76 21.70
N LYS A 204 3.51 -2.47 22.55
CA LYS A 204 2.34 -3.23 22.10
C LYS A 204 1.23 -2.33 21.56
N ALA A 205 0.96 -1.19 22.21
CA ALA A 205 0.01 -0.20 21.71
C ALA A 205 0.42 0.32 20.33
N LEU A 206 1.71 0.67 20.13
CA LEU A 206 2.22 1.16 18.85
C LEU A 206 2.17 0.10 17.74
N LYS A 207 2.39 -1.17 18.08
CA LYS A 207 2.19 -2.27 17.14
C LYS A 207 0.74 -2.39 16.69
N PHE A 208 -0.22 -2.24 17.60
CA PHE A 208 -1.65 -2.23 17.25
C PHE A 208 -2.03 -1.02 16.40
N LEU A 209 -1.47 0.16 16.69
CA LEU A 209 -1.62 1.35 15.87
C LEU A 209 -1.17 1.11 14.42
N LEU A 210 0.03 0.54 14.22
CA LEU A 210 0.54 0.22 12.89
C LEU A 210 -0.32 -0.84 12.19
N THR A 211 -0.85 -1.82 12.92
CA THR A 211 -1.79 -2.79 12.34
C THR A 211 -3.06 -2.11 11.84
N ASN A 212 -3.67 -1.22 12.63
CA ASN A 212 -4.83 -0.44 12.17
C ASN A 212 -4.53 0.36 10.90
N LEU A 213 -3.37 1.03 10.85
CA LEU A 213 -2.94 1.75 9.64
C LEU A 213 -2.74 0.82 8.44
N LYS A 214 -2.21 -0.38 8.64
CA LYS A 214 -2.06 -1.39 7.58
C LYS A 214 -3.40 -1.85 7.02
N TRP A 215 -4.39 -2.07 7.90
CA TRP A 215 -5.75 -2.42 7.50
C TRP A 215 -6.43 -1.27 6.75
N GLY A 216 -6.30 -0.05 7.25
CA GLY A 216 -6.79 1.16 6.58
C GLY A 216 -6.17 1.35 5.20
N LEU A 217 -4.85 1.17 5.08
CA LEU A 217 -4.13 1.22 3.81
C LEU A 217 -4.68 0.18 2.83
N ALA A 218 -4.88 -1.08 3.28
CA ALA A 218 -5.43 -2.14 2.44
C ALA A 218 -6.86 -1.83 1.97
N TRP A 219 -7.71 -1.30 2.86
CA TRP A 219 -9.07 -0.90 2.50
C TRP A 219 -9.06 0.23 1.46
N VAL A 220 -8.33 1.31 1.72
CA VAL A 220 -8.18 2.46 0.81
C VAL A 220 -7.68 1.97 -0.55
N SER A 221 -6.71 1.07 -0.54
CA SER A 221 -6.18 0.42 -1.76
C SER A 221 -7.23 -0.35 -2.55
N SER A 222 -8.15 -1.04 -1.87
CA SER A 222 -9.21 -1.83 -2.49
C SER A 222 -10.32 -0.99 -3.12
N GLN A 223 -10.63 0.18 -2.55
CA GLN A 223 -11.66 1.06 -3.12
C GLN A 223 -11.23 1.57 -4.50
N PHE A 224 -9.95 1.88 -4.70
CA PHE A 224 -9.44 2.35 -5.99
C PHE A 224 -9.34 1.26 -7.07
N THR A 225 -9.18 0.00 -6.68
CA THR A 225 -9.28 -1.07 -7.67
C THR A 225 -10.69 -1.18 -8.24
N LYS A 226 -11.72 -0.88 -7.44
CA LYS A 226 -13.12 -0.88 -7.88
C LYS A 226 -13.45 0.32 -8.77
N ASP A 227 -13.02 1.52 -8.40
CA ASP A 227 -13.25 2.73 -9.20
C ASP A 227 -12.67 2.61 -10.63
N ASN A 228 -11.48 2.03 -10.77
CA ASN A 228 -10.86 1.82 -12.08
C ASN A 228 -11.64 0.80 -12.93
N THR A 229 -12.16 -0.28 -12.34
CA THR A 229 -12.98 -1.25 -13.09
C THR A 229 -14.31 -0.67 -13.53
N ASP A 230 -14.94 0.19 -12.72
CA ASP A 230 -16.22 0.82 -13.06
C ASP A 230 -16.06 1.88 -14.16
N SER A 231 -14.91 2.55 -14.22
CA SER A 231 -14.58 3.51 -15.29
C SER A 231 -14.24 2.86 -16.64
N LEU A 232 -13.81 1.59 -16.65
CA LEU A 232 -13.51 0.83 -17.87
C LEU A 232 -14.74 0.11 -18.45
N ASN A 233 -15.82 -0.02 -17.66
CA ASN A 233 -17.07 -0.67 -18.04
C ASN A 233 -18.18 0.34 -18.43
N ARG A 234 -17.85 1.63 -18.55
CA ARG A 234 -18.70 2.67 -19.16
C ARG A 234 -18.10 3.12 -20.48
#